data_AF-A0A0D0AED2-F1
#
_entry.id   AF-A0A0D0AED2-F1
#
_cell.length_a   1.000
_cell.length_b   1.000
_cell.length_c   1.000
_cell.angle_alpha   90.00
_cell.angle_beta   90.00
_cell.angle_gamma   90.00
#
_symmetry.space_group_name_H-M   'P 1'
#
loop_
_entity.id
_entity.type
_entity.pdbx_description
1 polymer ?
#
loop_
_entity_poly.entity_id
_entity_poly.type
_entity_poly.pdbx_seq_one_letter_code
_entity_poly.pdbx_strand_id
1 'polypeptide(L)'
;MQVSSSGIGDRIVLVQMHGSKSHGCGPVAQSVFLALVLGAVIGALPQEERNEIASRTIELCLRELFQFRLVQTDCNFTNFLWDSRAQQLFLADFGVTREYTKEFMDSWLRLLQATASEDRIACAEWSQKLGYLTGKENELMLNSHVDSMILLATPFKLTTTQPFAFGFGTLWADIIAQIRDNIPLILKHRLTPPPRETTV
;
A
#
# COMPACT_ATOMS: atom_id res chain seq x y z
N MET A 1 0.61 -29.39 -11.23
CA MET A 1 0.78 -27.95 -11.00
C MET A 1 2.13 -27.78 -10.33
N GLN A 2 3.13 -27.27 -11.06
CA GLN A 2 4.41 -26.94 -10.43
C GLN A 2 4.27 -25.55 -9.81
N VAL A 3 4.56 -25.47 -8.52
CA VAL A 3 4.60 -24.23 -7.75
C VAL A 3 6.04 -23.98 -7.39
N SER A 4 6.64 -22.94 -7.98
CA SER A 4 7.90 -22.39 -7.50
C SER A 4 7.58 -21.25 -6.53
N SER A 5 8.29 -21.21 -5.41
CA SER A 5 8.14 -20.15 -4.42
C SER A 5 9.46 -19.48 -4.11
N SER A 6 9.44 -18.16 -4.11
CA SER A 6 10.49 -17.33 -3.53
C SER A 6 9.90 -16.62 -2.31
N GLY A 7 10.56 -16.76 -1.16
CA GLY A 7 10.14 -16.06 0.06
C GLY A 7 10.50 -14.59 -0.01
N ILE A 8 9.55 -13.72 0.33
CA ILE A 8 9.83 -12.35 0.75
C ILE A 8 9.83 -12.39 2.29
N GLY A 9 10.98 -12.70 2.89
CA GLY A 9 11.05 -13.02 4.33
C GLY A 9 10.44 -14.38 4.68
N ASP A 10 10.20 -14.62 5.98
CA ASP A 10 9.88 -15.96 6.49
C ASP A 10 8.42 -16.39 6.28
N ARG A 11 7.51 -15.45 6.00
CA ARG A 11 6.06 -15.74 5.99
C ARG A 11 5.22 -15.05 4.91
N ILE A 12 5.85 -14.39 3.94
CA ILE A 12 5.21 -13.97 2.69
C ILE A 12 5.79 -14.82 1.57
N VAL A 13 4.92 -15.54 0.86
CA VAL A 13 5.33 -16.52 -0.14
C VAL A 13 4.77 -16.12 -1.49
N LEU A 14 5.68 -15.93 -2.45
CA LEU A 14 5.30 -15.72 -3.83
C LEU A 14 5.03 -17.06 -4.49
N VAL A 15 3.91 -17.18 -5.18
CA VAL A 15 3.48 -18.43 -5.81
C VAL A 15 3.39 -18.20 -7.30
N GLN A 16 4.32 -18.78 -8.05
CA GLN A 16 4.20 -18.76 -9.51
C GLN A 16 3.53 -20.06 -9.99
N MET A 17 2.25 -19.96 -10.34
CA MET A 17 1.44 -21.08 -10.83
C MET A 17 1.83 -21.42 -12.28
N HIS A 18 2.61 -22.49 -12.50
CA HIS A 18 2.91 -22.95 -13.86
C HIS A 18 1.86 -23.98 -14.33
N GLY A 19 1.28 -23.71 -15.50
CA GLY A 19 0.38 -24.63 -16.21
C GLY A 19 1.11 -25.86 -16.73
N SER A 20 1.41 -26.81 -15.85
CA SER A 20 1.92 -28.14 -16.24
C SER A 20 1.15 -29.25 -15.51
N LYS A 21 0.61 -30.16 -16.32
CA LYS A 21 0.06 -31.46 -15.89
C LYS A 21 1.21 -32.36 -15.46
N SER A 22 1.64 -32.26 -14.21
CA SER A 22 2.46 -33.29 -13.58
C SER A 22 1.97 -33.57 -12.16
N HIS A 23 2.00 -34.86 -11.82
CA HIS A 23 1.48 -35.46 -10.60
C HIS A 23 2.56 -35.36 -9.51
N GLY A 24 2.20 -34.76 -8.37
CA GLY A 24 3.09 -34.53 -7.22
C GLY A 24 2.93 -33.11 -6.69
N CYS A 25 2.00 -32.91 -5.76
CA CYS A 25 1.78 -31.62 -5.10
C CYS A 25 2.82 -31.48 -3.99
N GLY A 26 3.83 -30.60 -4.17
CA GLY A 26 4.78 -30.27 -3.10
C GLY A 26 4.09 -29.54 -1.94
N PRO A 27 4.74 -29.39 -0.77
CA PRO A 27 4.13 -28.81 0.43
C PRO A 27 3.58 -27.39 0.21
N VAL A 28 4.25 -26.58 -0.63
CA VAL A 28 3.77 -25.23 -1.01
C VAL A 28 2.47 -25.29 -1.81
N ALA A 29 2.37 -26.21 -2.78
CA ALA A 29 1.15 -26.38 -3.56
C ALA A 29 -0.01 -26.92 -2.70
N GLN A 30 0.31 -27.70 -1.66
CA GLN A 30 -0.66 -28.16 -0.67
C GLN A 30 -1.15 -27.02 0.25
N SER A 31 -0.27 -26.15 0.74
CA SER A 31 -0.65 -24.94 1.49
C SER A 31 -1.49 -23.97 0.65
N VAL A 32 -1.13 -23.77 -0.61
CA VAL A 32 -1.93 -22.96 -1.55
C VAL A 32 -3.33 -23.55 -1.78
N PHE A 33 -3.45 -24.88 -1.85
CA PHE A 33 -4.75 -25.56 -1.97
C PHE A 33 -5.63 -25.40 -0.72
N LEU A 34 -5.01 -25.19 0.44
CA LEU A 34 -5.68 -25.01 1.72
C LEU A 34 -5.94 -23.54 2.05
N ALA A 35 -5.27 -22.62 1.34
CA ALA A 35 -5.40 -21.20 1.55
C ALA A 35 -6.70 -20.67 0.92
N LEU A 36 -7.38 -19.78 1.64
CA LEU A 36 -8.64 -19.19 1.20
C LEU A 36 -8.37 -17.84 0.55
N VAL A 37 -9.19 -17.50 -0.47
CA VAL A 37 -9.15 -16.18 -1.12
C VAL A 37 -9.52 -15.12 -0.09
N LEU A 38 -8.58 -14.21 0.18
CA LEU A 38 -8.70 -13.27 1.29
C LEU A 38 -9.98 -12.43 1.20
N GLY A 39 -10.29 -11.91 0.01
CA GLY A 39 -11.47 -11.08 -0.23
C GLY A 39 -12.81 -11.76 0.12
N ALA A 40 -12.90 -13.10 0.07
CA ALA A 40 -14.12 -13.83 0.34
C ALA A 40 -14.32 -14.14 1.84
N VAL A 41 -13.26 -14.19 2.63
CA VAL A 41 -13.30 -14.78 3.99
C VAL A 41 -12.87 -13.83 5.10
N ILE A 42 -12.22 -12.71 4.79
CA ILE A 42 -11.60 -11.81 5.78
C ILE A 42 -12.58 -11.37 6.88
N GLY A 43 -13.85 -11.11 6.53
CA GLY A 43 -14.87 -10.66 7.49
C GLY A 43 -15.22 -11.68 8.56
N ALA A 44 -15.06 -12.98 8.27
CA ALA A 44 -15.37 -14.08 9.18
C ALA A 44 -14.19 -14.50 10.05
N LEU A 45 -12.97 -14.02 9.77
CA LEU A 45 -11.79 -14.36 10.54
C LEU A 45 -11.77 -13.65 11.91
N PRO A 46 -11.15 -14.28 12.95
CA PRO A 46 -10.89 -13.62 14.22
C PRO A 46 -10.08 -12.33 14.05
N GLN A 47 -10.27 -11.37 14.97
CA GLN A 47 -9.57 -10.08 14.89
C GLN A 47 -8.04 -10.23 14.88
N GLU A 48 -7.50 -11.19 15.62
CA GLU A 48 -6.06 -11.46 15.67
C GLU A 48 -5.52 -11.89 14.29
N GLU A 49 -6.21 -12.81 13.61
CA GLU A 49 -5.83 -13.20 12.25
C GLU A 49 -5.95 -12.04 11.26
N ARG A 50 -7.00 -11.21 11.38
CA ARG A 50 -7.14 -10.00 10.56
C ARG A 50 -5.98 -9.02 10.79
N ASN A 51 -5.55 -8.84 12.04
CA ASN A 51 -4.41 -7.99 12.38
C ASN A 51 -3.12 -8.53 11.78
N GLU A 52 -2.92 -9.85 11.81
CA GLU A 52 -1.75 -10.51 11.24
C GLU A 52 -1.70 -10.34 9.71
N ILE A 53 -2.83 -10.58 9.03
CA ILE A 53 -2.95 -10.35 7.58
C ILE A 53 -2.65 -8.89 7.23
N ALA A 54 -3.26 -7.94 7.95
CA ALA A 54 -3.07 -6.51 7.72
C ALA A 54 -1.60 -6.11 7.91
N SER A 55 -0.96 -6.58 8.98
CA SER A 55 0.45 -6.31 9.28
C SER A 55 1.37 -6.79 8.16
N ARG A 56 1.12 -8.00 7.63
CA ARG A 56 1.89 -8.58 6.52
C ARG A 56 1.66 -7.88 5.20
N THR A 57 0.43 -7.42 4.97
CA THR A 57 0.09 -6.68 3.75
C THR A 57 0.82 -5.33 3.75
N ILE A 58 0.88 -4.67 4.91
CA ILE A 58 1.68 -3.45 5.08
C ILE A 58 3.18 -3.74 4.92
N GLU A 59 3.69 -4.82 5.51
CA GLU A 59 5.10 -5.22 5.34
C GLU A 59 5.45 -5.42 3.86
N LEU A 60 4.62 -6.17 3.12
CA LEU A 60 4.81 -6.39 1.69
C LEU A 60 4.84 -5.06 0.94
N CYS A 61 3.87 -4.18 1.16
CA CYS A 61 3.79 -2.87 0.53
C CYS A 61 5.04 -2.03 0.79
N LEU A 62 5.54 -2.01 2.03
CA LEU A 62 6.77 -1.28 2.37
C LEU A 62 8.01 -1.86 1.68
N ARG A 63 8.09 -3.19 1.55
CA ARG A 63 9.18 -3.84 0.80
C ARG A 63 9.09 -3.57 -0.70
N GLU A 64 7.90 -3.61 -1.28
CA GLU A 64 7.67 -3.25 -2.69
C GLU A 64 8.12 -1.82 -2.99
N LEU A 65 7.78 -0.87 -2.12
CA LEU A 65 8.18 0.53 -2.24
C LEU A 65 9.70 0.69 -2.07
N PHE A 66 10.27 0.23 -0.96
CA PHE A 66 11.62 0.67 -0.55
C PHE A 66 12.72 -0.37 -0.80
N GLN A 67 12.40 -1.65 -0.80
CA GLN A 67 13.39 -2.70 -1.03
C GLN A 67 13.48 -3.05 -2.52
N PHE A 68 12.34 -3.35 -3.14
CA PHE A 68 12.27 -3.79 -4.53
C PHE A 68 12.15 -2.62 -5.50
N ARG A 69 11.50 -1.53 -5.07
CA ARG A 69 11.07 -0.41 -5.93
C ARG A 69 10.25 -0.90 -7.12
N LEU A 70 9.46 -1.95 -6.87
CA LEU A 70 8.59 -2.59 -7.83
C LEU A 70 7.24 -2.71 -7.15
N VAL A 71 6.33 -1.80 -7.49
CA VAL A 71 5.03 -1.66 -6.81
C VAL A 71 3.95 -2.20 -7.71
N GLN A 72 3.04 -2.99 -7.14
CA GLN A 72 1.82 -3.41 -7.83
C GLN A 72 0.89 -2.21 -7.94
N THR A 73 0.60 -1.78 -9.16
CA THR A 73 -0.31 -0.63 -9.39
C THR A 73 -1.77 -1.04 -9.22
N ASP A 74 -2.07 -2.35 -9.34
CA ASP A 74 -3.40 -2.93 -9.13
C ASP A 74 -3.37 -3.93 -7.96
N CYS A 75 -3.52 -3.42 -6.72
CA CYS A 75 -3.64 -4.28 -5.55
C CYS A 75 -5.03 -4.95 -5.51
N ASN A 76 -5.14 -6.15 -6.07
CA ASN A 76 -6.36 -6.95 -6.03
C ASN A 76 -6.30 -8.00 -4.91
N PHE A 77 -7.11 -7.81 -3.86
CA PHE A 77 -7.19 -8.72 -2.72
C PHE A 77 -7.61 -10.16 -3.08
N THR A 78 -8.17 -10.42 -4.28
CA THR A 78 -8.44 -11.80 -4.72
C THR A 78 -7.17 -12.58 -5.07
N ASN A 79 -6.05 -11.89 -5.30
CA ASN A 79 -4.75 -12.51 -5.58
C ASN A 79 -4.01 -12.91 -4.30
N PHE A 80 -4.53 -12.51 -3.14
CA PHE A 80 -3.99 -12.87 -1.85
C PHE A 80 -4.71 -14.09 -1.30
N LEU A 81 -3.94 -15.10 -0.90
CA LEU A 81 -4.44 -16.29 -0.21
C LEU A 81 -3.86 -16.32 1.20
N TRP A 82 -4.69 -16.71 2.16
CA TRP A 82 -4.27 -16.84 3.56
C TRP A 82 -4.33 -18.29 4.02
N ASP A 83 -3.21 -18.80 4.54
CA ASP A 83 -3.15 -20.07 5.26
C ASP A 83 -3.13 -19.80 6.77
N SER A 84 -4.27 -19.98 7.43
CA SER A 84 -4.42 -19.80 8.88
C SER A 84 -3.56 -20.78 9.69
N ARG A 85 -3.23 -21.97 9.17
CA ARG A 85 -2.42 -22.96 9.92
C ARG A 85 -0.95 -22.59 9.91
N ALA A 86 -0.43 -22.27 8.73
CA ALA A 86 0.95 -21.84 8.59
C ALA A 86 1.16 -20.38 9.01
N GLN A 87 0.06 -19.62 9.17
CA GLN A 87 0.08 -18.16 9.28
C GLN A 87 0.94 -17.60 8.15
N GLN A 88 0.52 -17.81 6.90
CA GLN A 88 1.27 -17.40 5.71
C GLN A 88 0.36 -16.67 4.73
N LEU A 89 0.89 -15.56 4.20
CA LEU A 89 0.24 -14.78 3.14
C LEU A 89 0.88 -15.17 1.81
N PHE A 90 0.07 -15.70 0.90
CA PHE A 90 0.49 -16.06 -0.44
C PHE A 90 0.00 -15.01 -1.42
N LEU A 91 0.87 -14.63 -2.35
CA LEU A 91 0.52 -13.80 -3.50
C LEU A 91 0.55 -14.67 -4.75
N ALA A 92 -0.61 -14.85 -5.37
CA ALA A 92 -0.78 -15.70 -6.55
C ALA A 92 -0.42 -14.99 -7.86
N ASP A 93 -0.57 -13.68 -7.91
CA ASP A 93 -0.29 -12.86 -9.08
C ASP A 93 0.23 -11.48 -8.65
N PHE A 94 1.25 -10.99 -9.34
CA PHE A 94 1.84 -9.67 -9.16
C PHE A 94 1.14 -8.58 -9.99
N GLY A 95 0.16 -8.96 -10.82
CA GLY A 95 -0.59 -8.03 -11.65
C GLY A 95 0.32 -7.17 -12.53
N VAL A 96 -0.06 -5.91 -12.72
CA VAL A 96 0.78 -4.91 -13.37
C VAL A 96 1.69 -4.28 -12.31
N THR A 97 3.00 -4.49 -12.46
CA THR A 97 4.01 -3.86 -11.62
C THR A 97 4.65 -2.68 -12.32
N ARG A 98 4.95 -1.62 -11.58
CA ARG A 98 5.75 -0.49 -12.05
C ARG A 98 7.05 -0.39 -11.26
N GLU A 99 8.15 -0.24 -11.98
CA GLU A 99 9.47 -0.01 -11.40
C GLU A 99 9.69 1.50 -11.15
N TYR A 100 10.26 1.83 -10.00
CA TYR A 100 10.59 3.19 -9.61
C TYR A 100 12.10 3.37 -9.47
N THR A 101 12.60 4.50 -9.94
CA THR A 101 14.00 4.85 -9.74
C THR A 101 14.28 5.13 -8.27
N LYS A 102 15.55 4.96 -7.87
CA LYS A 102 15.96 5.25 -6.50
C LYS A 102 15.73 6.73 -6.16
N GLU A 103 16.02 7.62 -7.10
CA GLU A 103 15.91 9.06 -6.94
C GLU A 103 14.45 9.50 -6.68
N PHE A 104 13.51 8.85 -7.38
CA PHE A 104 12.09 9.07 -7.16
C PHE A 104 11.67 8.61 -5.76
N MET A 105 12.03 7.37 -5.37
CA MET A 105 11.68 6.83 -4.06
C MET A 105 12.34 7.58 -2.90
N ASP A 106 13.57 8.04 -3.06
CA ASP A 106 14.24 8.90 -2.07
C ASP A 106 13.49 10.22 -1.87
N SER A 107 13.00 10.83 -2.96
CA SER A 107 12.22 12.07 -2.90
C SER A 107 10.84 11.83 -2.28
N TRP A 108 10.21 10.70 -2.61
CA TRP A 108 8.93 10.28 -2.02
C TRP A 108 9.04 10.00 -0.53
N LEU A 109 10.12 9.36 -0.07
CA LEU A 109 10.38 9.15 1.35
C LEU A 109 10.55 10.47 2.10
N ARG A 110 11.23 11.45 1.50
CA ARG A 110 11.38 12.79 2.10
C ARG A 110 10.05 13.54 2.20
N LEU A 111 9.16 13.37 1.21
CA LEU A 111 7.79 13.86 1.31
C LEU A 111 7.07 13.21 2.49
N LEU A 112 7.13 11.88 2.63
CA LEU A 112 6.48 11.16 3.73
C LEU A 112 7.03 11.58 5.11
N GLN A 113 8.33 11.83 5.22
CA GLN A 113 8.95 12.33 6.45
C GLN A 113 8.48 13.75 6.79
N ALA A 114 8.40 14.63 5.79
CA ALA A 114 7.89 15.99 5.96
C ALA A 114 6.43 15.99 6.42
N THR A 115 5.59 15.15 5.82
CA THR A 115 4.16 15.05 6.18
C THR A 115 3.95 14.45 7.56
N ALA A 116 4.72 13.42 7.94
CA ALA A 116 4.67 12.82 9.26
C ALA A 116 5.20 13.77 10.37
N SER A 117 6.09 14.70 10.01
CA SER A 117 6.59 15.75 10.92
C SER A 117 5.75 17.02 10.90
N GLU A 118 4.67 17.05 10.09
CA GLU A 118 3.82 18.21 9.87
C GLU A 118 4.56 19.46 9.33
N ASP A 119 5.72 19.25 8.69
CA ASP A 119 6.47 20.31 8.02
C ASP A 119 5.77 20.65 6.70
N ARG A 120 4.85 21.62 6.78
CA ARG A 120 4.04 22.07 5.64
C ARG A 120 4.89 22.65 4.51
N ILE A 121 5.98 23.33 4.84
CA ILE A 121 6.87 23.96 3.86
C ILE A 121 7.60 22.85 3.09
N ALA A 122 8.27 21.95 3.81
CA ALA A 122 8.96 20.83 3.17
C ALA A 122 7.97 19.93 2.40
N CYS A 123 6.75 19.71 2.92
CA CYS A 123 5.71 18.97 2.20
C CYS A 123 5.39 19.58 0.84
N ALA A 124 5.22 20.91 0.76
CA ALA A 124 4.97 21.61 -0.49
C ALA A 124 6.17 21.51 -1.45
N GLU A 125 7.39 21.72 -0.94
CA GLU A 125 8.63 21.63 -1.72
C GLU A 125 8.84 20.24 -2.34
N TRP A 126 8.71 19.18 -1.53
CA TRP A 126 8.85 17.81 -2.04
C TRP A 126 7.71 17.43 -2.98
N SER A 127 6.49 17.90 -2.72
CA SER A 127 5.35 17.70 -3.62
C SER A 127 5.56 18.37 -4.97
N GLN A 128 6.18 19.56 -4.99
CA GLN A 128 6.55 20.23 -6.24
C GLN A 128 7.67 19.47 -6.96
N LYS A 129 8.71 19.02 -6.23
CA LYS A 129 9.82 18.26 -6.80
C LYS A 129 9.36 16.94 -7.43
N LEU A 130 8.38 16.28 -6.81
CA LEU A 130 7.77 15.06 -7.32
C LEU A 130 6.77 15.31 -8.44
N GLY A 131 6.41 16.58 -8.73
CA GLY A 131 5.49 16.96 -9.80
C GLY A 131 4.01 16.88 -9.45
N TYR A 132 3.66 16.73 -8.17
CA TYR A 132 2.27 16.85 -7.72
C TYR A 132 1.77 18.31 -7.72
N LEU A 133 2.69 19.25 -7.50
CA LEU A 133 2.45 20.68 -7.55
C LEU A 133 3.36 21.33 -8.58
N THR A 134 2.92 22.42 -9.18
CA THR A 134 3.73 23.24 -10.08
C THR A 134 4.44 24.38 -9.34
N GLY A 135 3.98 24.74 -8.14
CA GLY A 135 4.39 25.91 -7.37
C GLY A 135 3.64 27.18 -7.76
N LYS A 136 2.59 27.08 -8.58
CA LYS A 136 1.75 28.19 -9.04
C LYS A 136 0.29 28.04 -8.63
N GLU A 137 -0.01 27.01 -7.85
CA GLU A 137 -1.32 26.74 -7.30
C GLU A 137 -1.79 27.92 -6.43
N ASN A 138 -3.10 28.15 -6.40
CA ASN A 138 -3.66 29.08 -5.42
C ASN A 138 -3.55 28.50 -4.00
N GLU A 139 -3.66 29.37 -3.00
CA GLU A 139 -3.54 28.97 -1.59
C GLU A 139 -4.52 27.87 -1.20
N LEU A 140 -5.73 27.90 -1.78
CA LEU A 140 -6.77 26.92 -1.51
C LEU A 140 -6.32 25.50 -1.92
N MET A 141 -5.82 25.33 -3.14
CA MET A 141 -5.32 24.05 -3.62
C MET A 141 -4.10 23.60 -2.82
N LEU A 142 -3.12 24.49 -2.63
CA LEU A 142 -1.89 24.19 -1.89
C LEU A 142 -2.20 23.67 -0.48
N ASN A 143 -3.09 24.37 0.25
CA ASN A 143 -3.48 23.98 1.58
C ASN A 143 -4.23 22.63 1.58
N SER A 144 -5.21 22.44 0.70
CA SER A 144 -5.94 21.16 0.61
C SER A 144 -5.03 19.98 0.27
N HIS A 145 -4.03 20.16 -0.59
CA HIS A 145 -3.03 19.13 -0.89
C HIS A 145 -2.20 18.80 0.35
N VAL A 146 -1.59 19.80 0.98
CA VAL A 146 -0.73 19.60 2.15
C VAL A 146 -1.52 19.02 3.34
N ASP A 147 -2.74 19.50 3.58
CA ASP A 147 -3.63 18.98 4.62
C ASP A 147 -3.95 17.51 4.40
N SER A 148 -4.32 17.13 3.17
CA SER A 148 -4.62 15.75 2.83
C SER A 148 -3.40 14.84 3.03
N MET A 149 -2.20 15.32 2.67
CA MET A 149 -0.96 14.58 2.85
C MET A 149 -0.58 14.39 4.33
N ILE A 150 -0.76 15.42 5.16
CA ILE A 150 -0.52 15.34 6.60
C ILE A 150 -1.55 14.42 7.29
N LEU A 151 -2.81 14.48 6.86
CA LEU A 151 -3.86 13.59 7.34
C LEU A 151 -3.54 12.12 7.02
N LEU A 152 -3.13 11.83 5.78
CA LEU A 152 -2.68 10.49 5.37
C LEU A 152 -1.50 9.98 6.21
N ALA A 153 -0.60 10.86 6.62
CA ALA A 153 0.57 10.51 7.41
C ALA A 153 0.28 10.24 8.90
N THR A 154 -0.96 10.43 9.37
CA THR A 154 -1.33 10.28 10.78
C THR A 154 -0.82 8.99 11.45
N PRO A 155 -0.93 7.79 10.84
CA PRO A 155 -0.44 6.56 11.47
C PRO A 155 1.07 6.54 11.75
N PHE A 156 1.83 7.38 11.04
CA PHE A 156 3.29 7.44 11.08
C PHE A 156 3.84 8.59 11.91
N LYS A 157 2.98 9.45 12.47
CA LYS A 157 3.41 10.56 13.33
C LYS A 157 3.95 10.04 14.65
N LEU A 158 5.00 10.69 15.18
CA LEU A 158 5.58 10.35 16.49
C LEU A 158 4.60 10.51 17.65
N THR A 159 3.60 11.39 17.49
CA THR A 159 2.56 11.68 18.48
C THR A 159 1.40 10.68 18.43
N THR A 160 1.35 9.80 17.44
CA THR A 160 0.27 8.84 17.27
C THR A 160 0.47 7.63 18.17
N THR A 161 -0.49 7.40 19.07
CA THR A 161 -0.52 6.21 19.93
C THR A 161 -0.62 4.93 19.09
N GLN A 162 0.24 3.95 19.42
CA GLN A 162 0.26 2.64 18.80
C GLN A 162 -0.28 1.56 19.75
N PRO A 163 -0.93 0.49 19.25
CA PRO A 163 -1.18 0.21 17.84
C PRO A 163 -2.27 1.10 17.23
N PHE A 164 -2.07 1.53 15.99
CA PHE A 164 -3.05 2.34 15.27
C PHE A 164 -4.23 1.49 14.77
N ALA A 165 -5.45 1.93 15.07
CA ALA A 165 -6.66 1.25 14.64
C ALA A 165 -7.11 1.75 13.26
N PHE A 166 -7.11 0.85 12.28
CA PHE A 166 -7.68 1.08 10.96
C PHE A 166 -9.11 0.50 10.89
N GLY A 167 -9.99 1.13 10.12
CA GLY A 167 -11.31 0.59 9.79
C GLY A 167 -12.48 1.50 10.20
N PHE A 168 -13.70 1.00 10.02
CA PHE A 168 -14.92 1.75 10.31
C PHE A 168 -15.06 2.06 11.81
N GLY A 169 -15.60 3.25 12.12
CA GLY A 169 -15.80 3.69 13.51
C GLY A 169 -14.50 4.04 14.26
N THR A 170 -13.38 4.15 13.54
CA THR A 170 -12.09 4.60 14.09
C THR A 170 -11.74 6.00 13.56
N LEU A 171 -10.77 6.66 14.20
CA LEU A 171 -10.20 7.93 13.72
C LEU A 171 -9.77 7.87 12.24
N TRP A 172 -9.30 6.71 11.77
CA TRP A 172 -8.91 6.54 10.38
C TRP A 172 -10.07 6.75 9.40
N ALA A 173 -11.28 6.33 9.75
CA ALA A 173 -12.46 6.54 8.89
C ALA A 173 -12.76 8.04 8.72
N ASP A 174 -12.65 8.82 9.79
CA ASP A 174 -12.86 10.27 9.77
C ASP A 174 -11.77 10.99 8.97
N ILE A 175 -10.51 10.55 9.11
CA ILE A 175 -9.38 11.03 8.31
C ILE A 175 -9.63 10.79 6.82
N ILE A 176 -10.04 9.58 6.44
CA ILE A 176 -10.34 9.24 5.04
C ILE A 176 -11.52 10.05 4.50
N ALA A 177 -12.54 10.32 5.32
CA ALA A 177 -13.64 11.19 4.93
C ALA A 177 -13.16 12.62 4.63
N GLN A 178 -12.34 13.22 5.51
CA GLN A 178 -11.76 14.55 5.29
C GLN A 178 -10.90 14.62 4.03
N ILE A 179 -10.07 13.60 3.77
CA ILE A 179 -9.27 13.54 2.54
C ILE A 179 -10.18 13.48 1.31
N ARG A 180 -11.25 12.68 1.36
CA ARG A 180 -12.23 12.57 0.26
C ARG A 180 -12.93 13.89 -0.02
N ASP A 181 -13.25 14.66 1.00
CA ASP A 181 -13.88 15.98 0.85
C ASP A 181 -12.95 16.99 0.14
N ASN A 182 -11.63 16.81 0.25
CA ASN A 182 -10.65 17.63 -0.47
C ASN A 182 -10.47 17.23 -1.95
N ILE A 183 -10.82 16.00 -2.34
CA ILE A 183 -10.57 15.50 -3.71
C ILE A 183 -11.22 16.37 -4.79
N PRO A 184 -12.52 16.74 -4.72
CA PRO A 184 -13.16 17.56 -5.75
C PRO A 184 -12.46 18.92 -5.94
N LEU A 185 -12.01 19.52 -4.84
CA LEU A 185 -11.30 20.80 -4.86
C LEU A 185 -9.92 20.66 -5.50
N ILE A 186 -9.14 19.65 -5.10
CA ILE A 186 -7.83 19.35 -5.67
C ILE A 186 -7.95 19.10 -7.19
N LEU A 187 -8.94 18.30 -7.61
CA LEU A 187 -9.17 18.02 -9.03
C LEU A 187 -9.59 19.27 -9.83
N LYS A 188 -10.36 20.17 -9.22
CA LYS A 188 -10.81 21.42 -9.85
C LYS A 188 -9.68 22.45 -10.02
N HIS A 189 -8.77 22.53 -9.04
CA HIS A 189 -7.78 23.60 -8.96
C HIS A 189 -6.34 23.17 -9.30
N ARG A 190 -6.06 21.87 -9.46
CA ARG A 190 -4.73 21.41 -9.91
C ARG A 190 -4.38 21.97 -11.28
N LEU A 191 -3.11 22.35 -11.44
CA LEU A 191 -2.58 22.90 -12.68
C LEU A 191 -1.90 21.85 -13.58
N THR A 192 -1.61 20.68 -13.03
CA THR A 192 -1.00 19.56 -13.74
C THR A 192 -1.72 18.25 -13.41
N PRO A 193 -1.81 17.30 -14.34
CA PRO A 193 -2.12 15.92 -13.97
C PRO A 193 -1.03 15.36 -13.03
N PRO A 194 -1.34 14.30 -12.26
CA PRO A 194 -0.34 13.61 -11.47
C PRO A 194 0.82 13.12 -12.35
N PRO A 195 2.03 12.99 -11.79
CA PRO A 195 3.17 12.36 -12.45
C PRO A 195 2.80 10.99 -13.02
N ARG A 196 3.42 10.62 -14.15
CA ARG A 196 3.18 9.33 -14.81
C ARG A 196 3.46 8.17 -13.86
N GLU A 197 4.50 8.30 -13.06
CA GLU A 197 4.94 7.37 -12.02
C GLU A 197 3.81 7.05 -11.04
N THR A 198 2.92 8.00 -10.77
CA THR A 198 1.83 7.90 -9.79
C THR A 198 0.44 7.83 -10.43
N THR A 199 0.38 7.80 -11.76
CA THR A 199 -0.89 7.65 -12.49
C THR A 199 -1.17 6.16 -12.65
N VAL A 200 -2.27 5.70 -12.05
CA VAL A 200 -2.84 4.36 -12.21
C VAL A 200 -3.68 4.30 -13.47
#